data_AF-X7EF23-F1
#
_entry.id   AF-X7EF23-F1
#
_cell.length_a   1.000
_cell.length_b   1.000
_cell.length_c   1.000
_cell.angle_alpha   90.00
_cell.angle_beta   90.00
_cell.angle_gamma   90.00
#
_symmetry.space_group_name_H-M   'P 1'
#
loop_
_entity.id
_entity.type
_entity.pdbx_description
1 polymer ?
#
loop_
_entity_poly.entity_id
_entity_poly.type
_entity_poly.pdbx_seq_one_letter_code
_entity_poly.pdbx_strand_id
1 'polypeptide(L)'
;MPRREPPRARADGLDGAVDFPDTGHSGAGSRRTAKGTGMQRNRAALISLGIAALALTACVESSKRVPFDGQFYRAKASAPRSDRHNFTVTSGPLQRGFEGARQAAFYEGTLHCIQNYGTSDIDWVVHPTRDPASALTIDGNRLVAQGRCIEWPVPEGAATVPYRAGS
;
A
#
# COMPACT_ATOMS: atom_id res chain seq x y z
N MET A 1 24.83 -30.12 -27.24
CA MET A 1 23.62 -29.31 -27.53
C MET A 1 23.86 -27.89 -27.02
N PRO A 2 24.08 -26.90 -27.90
CA PRO A 2 24.50 -25.55 -27.49
C PRO A 2 23.35 -24.74 -26.89
N ARG A 3 23.63 -24.02 -25.79
CA ARG A 3 22.72 -23.05 -25.18
C ARG A 3 22.48 -21.90 -26.16
N ARG A 4 21.21 -21.59 -26.45
CA ARG A 4 20.83 -20.35 -27.15
C ARG A 4 20.70 -19.23 -26.13
N GLU A 5 21.62 -18.28 -26.16
CA GLU A 5 21.51 -16.98 -25.50
C GLU A 5 20.46 -16.11 -26.24
N PRO A 6 19.54 -15.45 -25.51
CA PRO A 6 18.75 -14.36 -26.08
C PRO A 6 19.52 -13.03 -26.07
N PRO A 7 19.28 -12.15 -27.07
CA PRO A 7 20.06 -10.93 -27.29
C PRO A 7 19.80 -9.85 -26.25
N ARG A 8 20.89 -9.16 -25.83
CA ARG A 8 20.86 -7.94 -25.03
C ARG A 8 20.20 -6.81 -25.82
N ALA A 9 19.04 -6.34 -25.36
CA ALA A 9 18.43 -5.11 -25.85
C ALA A 9 18.95 -3.89 -25.06
N ARG A 10 19.25 -2.84 -25.82
CA ARG A 10 19.87 -1.57 -25.39
C ARG A 10 18.96 -0.75 -24.47
N ALA A 11 19.58 -0.06 -23.53
CA ALA A 11 18.97 1.01 -22.75
C ALA A 11 19.23 2.35 -23.45
N ASP A 12 18.24 2.85 -24.17
CA ASP A 12 18.06 4.26 -24.50
C ASP A 12 16.87 4.70 -23.62
N GLY A 13 16.98 5.59 -22.63
CA GLY A 13 17.43 6.97 -22.76
C GLY A 13 16.22 7.86 -23.03
N LEU A 14 15.38 8.15 -22.02
CA LEU A 14 14.38 9.23 -22.06
C LEU A 14 14.13 9.78 -20.65
N ASP A 15 14.87 10.83 -20.33
CA ASP A 15 14.60 11.79 -19.26
C ASP A 15 13.32 12.58 -19.59
N GLY A 16 12.20 12.19 -18.97
CA GLY A 16 10.95 12.91 -19.01
C GLY A 16 10.76 13.71 -17.73
N ALA A 17 11.26 14.94 -17.72
CA ALA A 17 10.93 15.94 -16.71
C ALA A 17 9.43 16.26 -16.77
N VAL A 18 8.69 15.87 -15.74
CA VAL A 18 7.31 16.32 -15.53
C VAL A 18 7.32 17.49 -14.55
N ASP A 19 7.18 18.66 -15.15
CA ASP A 19 6.84 19.96 -14.59
C ASP A 19 5.53 19.85 -13.78
N PHE A 20 5.57 20.16 -12.49
CA PHE A 20 4.38 20.19 -11.63
C PHE A 20 4.00 21.66 -11.39
N PRO A 21 2.85 22.14 -11.89
CA PRO A 21 2.45 23.52 -11.74
C PRO A 21 2.06 23.84 -10.28
N ASP A 22 2.70 24.87 -9.74
CA ASP A 22 2.42 25.53 -8.48
C ASP A 22 0.95 26.02 -8.46
N THR A 23 0.09 25.31 -7.74
CA THR A 23 -1.31 25.71 -7.59
C THR A 23 -1.42 26.68 -6.43
N GLY A 24 -1.69 27.93 -6.81
CA GLY A 24 -1.75 29.12 -5.97
C GLY A 24 -2.53 28.98 -4.66
N HIS A 25 -1.91 29.51 -3.62
CA HIS A 25 -2.57 29.84 -2.36
C HIS A 25 -3.49 31.05 -2.57
N SER A 26 -4.80 30.81 -2.55
CA SER A 26 -5.81 31.86 -2.40
C SER A 26 -5.73 32.47 -1.00
N GLY A 27 -5.14 33.66 -0.91
CA GLY A 27 -5.10 34.48 0.30
C GLY A 27 -6.48 35.03 0.63
N ALA A 28 -7.04 34.57 1.75
CA ALA A 28 -8.21 35.18 2.37
C ALA A 28 -7.79 36.47 3.10
N GLY A 29 -8.46 37.57 2.77
CA GLY A 29 -8.26 38.85 3.43
C GLY A 29 -8.66 38.82 4.90
N SER A 30 -7.88 39.51 5.74
CA SER A 30 -8.34 39.91 7.07
C SER A 30 -7.83 41.32 7.37
N ARG A 31 -8.76 42.28 7.30
CA ARG A 31 -8.60 43.58 7.97
C ARG A 31 -8.52 43.32 9.47
N ARG A 32 -7.51 43.86 10.16
CA ARG A 32 -7.70 44.30 11.55
C ARG A 32 -6.72 45.42 11.92
N THR A 33 -7.34 46.38 12.58
CA THR A 33 -6.89 47.68 13.06
C THR A 33 -5.84 47.62 14.18
N ALA A 34 -5.10 48.71 14.29
CA ALA A 34 -4.12 49.07 15.32
C ALA A 34 -4.56 48.88 16.77
N LYS A 35 -3.60 48.62 17.68
CA LYS A 35 -3.35 49.39 18.92
C LYS A 35 -2.28 48.73 19.81
N GLY A 36 -1.43 49.57 20.40
CA GLY A 36 -1.01 49.43 21.80
C GLY A 36 0.35 48.81 22.08
N THR A 37 1.35 49.69 22.25
CA THR A 37 2.55 49.46 23.06
C THR A 37 2.20 49.13 24.51
N GLY A 38 2.94 48.19 25.11
CA GLY A 38 3.22 48.20 26.56
C GLY A 38 2.89 46.92 27.32
N MET A 39 3.96 46.28 27.82
CA MET A 39 4.01 45.60 29.13
C MET A 39 3.12 44.34 29.31
N GLN A 40 3.75 43.15 29.34
CA GLN A 40 3.54 42.05 30.33
C GLN A 40 4.09 40.72 29.77
N ARG A 41 5.43 40.62 29.78
CA ARG A 41 6.27 39.55 29.21
C ARG A 41 6.06 38.13 29.78
N ASN A 42 5.25 37.94 30.83
CA ASN A 42 5.17 36.65 31.55
C ASN A 42 3.94 35.78 31.21
N ARG A 43 2.84 36.35 30.70
CA ARG A 43 1.65 35.55 30.28
C ARG A 43 1.78 35.02 28.85
N ALA A 44 2.51 35.73 28.01
CA ALA A 44 2.82 35.32 26.64
C ALA A 44 3.69 34.05 26.61
N ALA A 45 4.58 33.86 27.59
CA ALA A 45 5.46 32.69 27.69
C ALA A 45 4.69 31.38 27.98
N LEU A 46 3.59 31.47 28.74
CA LEU A 46 2.75 30.30 29.05
C LEU A 46 1.83 29.93 27.88
N ILE A 47 1.37 30.93 27.11
CA ILE A 47 0.54 30.70 25.91
C ILE A 47 1.41 30.15 24.76
N SER A 48 2.64 30.64 24.60
CA SER A 48 3.57 30.11 23.59
C SER A 48 4.01 28.68 23.88
N LEU A 49 4.20 28.32 25.16
CA LEU A 49 4.52 26.95 25.56
C LEU A 49 3.36 25.97 25.30
N GLY A 50 2.12 26.41 25.50
CA GLY A 50 0.92 25.60 25.21
C GLY A 50 0.72 25.30 23.72
N ILE A 51 1.00 26.27 22.83
CA ILE A 51 0.91 26.10 21.37
C ILE A 51 1.97 25.11 20.86
N ALA A 52 3.19 25.15 21.43
CA ALA A 52 4.26 24.21 21.07
C ALA A 52 3.91 22.75 21.45
N ALA A 53 3.21 22.54 22.57
CA ALA A 53 2.79 21.20 22.99
C ALA A 53 1.72 20.58 22.08
N LEU A 54 0.85 21.39 21.47
CA LEU A 54 -0.22 20.93 20.56
C LEU A 54 0.29 20.57 19.15
N ALA A 55 1.46 21.08 18.74
CA ALA A 55 2.03 20.78 17.42
C ALA A 55 2.49 19.30 17.29
N LEU A 56 2.83 18.65 18.41
CA LEU A 56 3.34 17.27 18.42
C LEU A 56 2.24 16.21 18.28
N THR A 57 0.98 16.51 18.63
CA THR A 57 -0.14 15.57 18.50
C THR A 57 -0.70 15.47 17.08
N ALA A 58 -0.23 16.31 16.14
CA ALA A 58 -0.70 16.32 14.75
C ALA A 58 0.01 15.30 13.83
N CYS A 59 1.03 14.58 14.31
CA CYS A 59 1.58 13.42 13.62
C CYS A 59 0.65 12.20 13.76
N VAL A 60 -0.56 12.31 13.22
CA VAL A 60 -1.41 11.14 12.99
C VAL A 60 -0.98 10.51 11.67
N GLU A 61 -0.58 9.24 11.73
CA GLU A 61 -0.10 8.45 10.58
C GLU A 61 -1.09 8.55 9.42
N SER A 62 -0.73 9.29 8.38
CA SER A 62 -1.46 9.31 7.12
C SER A 62 -1.37 7.90 6.53
N SER A 63 -2.50 7.20 6.42
CA SER A 63 -2.58 5.90 5.75
C SER A 63 -1.95 6.02 4.35
N LYS A 64 -0.76 5.44 4.17
CA LYS A 64 -0.05 5.31 2.89
C LYS A 64 -0.89 4.45 1.94
N ARG A 65 -1.89 5.07 1.32
CA ARG A 65 -2.67 4.44 0.26
C ARG A 65 -1.82 4.50 -1.01
N VAL A 66 -1.40 3.34 -1.49
CA VAL A 66 -0.65 3.22 -2.74
C VAL A 66 -1.64 3.30 -3.91
N PRO A 67 -1.48 4.26 -4.84
CA PRO A 67 -2.27 4.27 -6.07
C PRO A 67 -1.74 3.21 -7.03
N PHE A 68 -2.65 2.53 -7.72
CA PHE A 68 -2.35 1.62 -8.82
C PHE A 68 -3.06 2.14 -10.05
N ASP A 69 -2.34 2.31 -11.17
CA ASP A 69 -2.91 2.88 -12.40
C ASP A 69 -3.61 4.24 -12.19
N GLY A 70 -3.04 5.08 -11.31
CA GLY A 70 -3.62 6.39 -10.95
C GLY A 70 -4.91 6.31 -10.10
N GLN A 71 -5.37 5.11 -9.74
CA GLN A 71 -6.57 4.88 -8.94
C GLN A 71 -6.24 4.29 -7.57
N PHE A 72 -7.09 4.58 -6.58
CA PHE A 72 -6.96 3.99 -5.25
C PHE A 72 -7.86 2.76 -5.12
N TYR A 73 -7.25 1.66 -4.69
CA TYR A 73 -7.93 0.40 -4.41
C TYR A 73 -7.94 0.12 -2.92
N ARG A 74 -9.08 -0.36 -2.42
CA ARG A 74 -9.18 -0.90 -1.07
C ARG A 74 -8.84 -2.37 -1.16
N ALA A 75 -7.64 -2.71 -0.70
CA ALA A 75 -7.22 -4.08 -0.48
C ALA A 75 -7.26 -4.38 1.02
N LYS A 76 -7.59 -5.62 1.37
CA LYS A 76 -7.55 -6.13 2.73
C LYS A 76 -7.17 -7.59 2.74
N ALA A 77 -6.13 -7.93 3.48
CA ALA A 77 -5.82 -9.31 3.84
C ALA A 77 -6.60 -9.74 5.10
N SER A 78 -7.11 -10.97 5.09
CA SER A 78 -7.75 -11.60 6.25
C SER A 78 -7.23 -13.04 6.38
N ALA A 79 -6.90 -13.43 7.60
CA ALA A 79 -6.45 -14.78 7.92
C ALA A 79 -7.16 -15.29 9.18
N PRO A 80 -7.48 -16.59 9.28
CA PRO A 80 -8.02 -17.17 10.49
C PRO A 80 -6.98 -17.10 11.62
N ARG A 81 -7.46 -16.99 12.87
CA ARG A 81 -6.57 -16.89 14.04
C ARG A 81 -5.80 -18.17 14.31
N SER A 82 -6.35 -19.32 13.90
CA SER A 82 -5.74 -20.65 14.02
C SER A 82 -4.61 -20.87 13.01
N ASP A 83 -4.70 -20.28 11.82
CA ASP A 83 -3.70 -20.40 10.77
C ASP A 83 -3.50 -19.08 10.03
N ARG A 84 -2.60 -18.25 10.56
CA ARG A 84 -2.27 -16.95 9.97
C ARG A 84 -1.42 -17.07 8.70
N HIS A 85 -0.88 -18.25 8.39
CA HIS A 85 -0.08 -18.43 7.18
C HIS A 85 -0.98 -18.44 5.97
N ASN A 86 -2.15 -19.07 6.09
CA ASN A 86 -3.17 -19.12 5.06
C ASN A 86 -4.03 -17.86 5.14
N PHE A 87 -4.01 -17.05 4.07
CA PHE A 87 -4.75 -15.79 4.05
C PHE A 87 -5.54 -15.63 2.75
N THR A 88 -6.60 -14.84 2.85
CA THR A 88 -7.42 -14.40 1.73
C THR A 88 -7.32 -12.89 1.61
N VAL A 89 -6.96 -12.41 0.43
CA VAL A 89 -6.95 -10.99 0.08
C VAL A 89 -8.16 -10.67 -0.75
N THR A 90 -8.81 -9.57 -0.42
CA THR A 90 -9.85 -8.97 -1.27
C THR A 90 -9.39 -7.60 -1.71
N SER A 91 -9.50 -7.28 -3.00
CA SER A 91 -9.18 -5.96 -3.55
C SER A 91 -10.27 -5.44 -4.47
N GLY A 92 -10.51 -4.13 -4.43
CA GLY A 92 -11.46 -3.49 -5.34
C GLY A 92 -11.62 -2.00 -5.09
N PRO A 93 -12.53 -1.33 -5.79
CA PRO A 93 -13.50 -1.88 -6.75
C PRO A 93 -12.89 -2.19 -8.14
N LEU A 94 -13.34 -3.27 -8.78
CA LEU A 94 -12.89 -3.66 -10.13
C LEU A 94 -13.34 -2.70 -11.24
N GLN A 95 -14.45 -2.00 -11.04
CA GLN A 95 -14.94 -0.94 -11.95
C GLN A 95 -13.92 0.16 -12.25
N ARG A 96 -12.94 0.39 -11.36
CA ARG A 96 -11.88 1.40 -11.57
C ARG A 96 -10.75 0.91 -12.47
N GLY A 97 -10.68 -0.40 -12.73
CA GLY A 97 -9.62 -1.03 -13.49
C GLY A 97 -9.30 -2.39 -12.90
N PHE A 98 -9.27 -3.42 -13.74
CA PHE A 98 -8.99 -4.79 -13.32
C PHE A 98 -7.52 -4.96 -12.92
N GLU A 99 -6.59 -4.41 -13.72
CA GLU A 99 -5.15 -4.56 -13.49
C GLU A 99 -4.70 -3.90 -12.18
N GLY A 100 -5.18 -2.68 -11.90
CA GLY A 100 -4.89 -2.02 -10.62
C GLY A 100 -5.41 -2.81 -9.41
N ALA A 101 -6.56 -3.51 -9.53
CA ALA A 101 -7.06 -4.37 -8.47
C ALA A 101 -6.17 -5.61 -8.26
N ARG A 102 -5.63 -6.21 -9.33
CA ARG A 102 -4.68 -7.34 -9.25
C ARG A 102 -3.40 -6.94 -8.52
N GLN A 103 -2.83 -5.79 -8.89
CA GLN A 103 -1.65 -5.24 -8.25
C GLN A 103 -1.90 -4.91 -6.78
N ALA A 104 -3.05 -4.32 -6.46
CA ALA A 104 -3.44 -4.05 -5.09
C ALA A 104 -3.59 -5.33 -4.24
N ALA A 105 -4.16 -6.41 -4.81
CA ALA A 105 -4.26 -7.69 -4.12
C ALA A 105 -2.88 -8.29 -3.84
N PHE A 106 -1.98 -8.26 -4.83
CA PHE A 106 -0.62 -8.75 -4.68
C PHE A 106 0.17 -7.97 -3.62
N TYR A 107 0.08 -6.64 -3.67
CA TYR A 107 0.75 -5.75 -2.71
C TYR A 107 0.27 -6.01 -1.28
N GLU A 108 -1.04 -6.09 -1.06
CA GLU A 108 -1.62 -6.33 0.26
C GLU A 108 -1.26 -7.71 0.81
N GLY A 109 -1.24 -8.75 -0.02
CA GLY A 109 -0.77 -10.08 0.39
C GLY A 109 0.71 -10.06 0.79
N THR A 110 1.54 -9.37 0.02
CA THR A 110 2.97 -9.20 0.31
C THR A 110 3.18 -8.48 1.63
N LEU A 111 2.46 -7.38 1.86
CA LEU A 111 2.48 -6.67 3.13
C LEU A 111 2.05 -7.55 4.30
N HIS A 112 1.02 -8.38 4.11
CA HIS A 112 0.56 -9.29 5.15
C HIS A 112 1.67 -10.23 5.61
N CYS A 113 2.38 -10.86 4.68
CA CYS A 113 3.47 -11.78 5.04
C CYS A 113 4.67 -11.05 5.65
N ILE A 114 5.01 -9.86 5.15
CA ILE A 114 6.11 -9.06 5.73
C ILE A 114 5.78 -8.66 7.17
N GLN A 115 4.55 -8.21 7.43
CA GLN A 115 4.15 -7.73 8.76
C GLN A 115 4.03 -8.85 9.79
N ASN A 116 3.59 -10.05 9.39
CA ASN A 116 3.36 -11.16 10.32
C ASN A 116 4.56 -12.08 10.46
N TYR A 117 5.34 -12.26 9.38
CA TYR A 117 6.37 -13.31 9.28
C TYR A 117 7.73 -12.79 8.79
N GLY A 118 7.83 -11.53 8.36
CA GLY A 118 9.08 -10.95 7.85
C GLY A 118 9.53 -11.47 6.48
N THR A 119 8.64 -12.17 5.76
CA THR A 119 8.89 -12.75 4.43
C THR A 119 7.95 -12.14 3.40
N SER A 120 8.42 -11.95 2.17
CA SER A 120 7.58 -11.55 1.04
C SER A 120 7.16 -12.73 0.16
N ASP A 121 7.68 -13.92 0.43
CA ASP A 121 7.43 -15.10 -0.39
C ASP A 121 6.07 -15.70 -0.06
N ILE A 122 5.27 -15.90 -1.10
CA ILE A 122 3.88 -16.35 -1.00
C ILE A 122 3.66 -17.46 -2.01
N ASP A 123 3.14 -18.58 -1.51
CA ASP A 123 2.57 -19.63 -2.33
C ASP A 123 1.12 -19.27 -2.64
N TRP A 124 0.89 -18.75 -3.84
CA TRP A 124 -0.44 -18.32 -4.29
C TRP A 124 -1.22 -19.50 -4.88
N VAL A 125 -2.50 -19.64 -4.52
CA VAL A 125 -3.39 -20.61 -5.20
C VAL A 125 -3.61 -20.20 -6.66
N VAL A 126 -3.88 -18.91 -6.87
CA VAL A 126 -3.87 -18.26 -8.17
C VAL A 126 -3.12 -16.95 -8.01
N HIS A 127 -2.03 -16.79 -8.74
CA HIS A 127 -1.15 -15.64 -8.67
C HIS A 127 -1.86 -14.40 -9.22
N PRO A 128 -2.10 -13.35 -8.40
CA PRO A 128 -2.93 -12.21 -8.80
C PRO A 128 -2.47 -11.54 -10.09
N THR A 129 -1.16 -11.38 -10.31
CA THR A 129 -0.58 -10.65 -11.46
C THR A 129 -0.01 -11.52 -12.59
N ARG A 130 0.33 -12.80 -12.35
CA ARG A 130 0.98 -13.67 -13.34
C ARG A 130 -0.02 -14.57 -14.07
N ASP A 131 -1.04 -15.04 -13.36
CA ASP A 131 -2.04 -15.94 -13.93
C ASP A 131 -3.07 -15.20 -14.78
N PRO A 132 -3.76 -15.88 -15.71
CA PRO A 132 -4.77 -15.24 -16.55
C PRO A 132 -5.95 -14.73 -15.71
N ALA A 133 -6.57 -13.64 -16.18
CA ALA A 133 -7.73 -13.03 -15.53
C ALA A 133 -8.91 -13.99 -15.30
N SER A 134 -9.07 -15.00 -16.18
CA SER A 134 -10.12 -16.00 -16.09
C SER A 134 -9.96 -17.01 -14.95
N ALA A 135 -8.74 -17.17 -14.42
CA ALA A 135 -8.48 -18.05 -13.27
C ALA A 135 -8.75 -17.33 -11.93
N LEU A 136 -8.87 -16.00 -11.95
CA LEU A 136 -9.06 -15.20 -10.75
C LEU A 136 -10.51 -15.26 -10.28
N THR A 137 -10.69 -15.37 -8.96
CA THR A 137 -12.01 -15.38 -8.35
C THR A 137 -12.51 -13.94 -8.17
N ILE A 138 -13.71 -13.66 -8.67
CA ILE A 138 -14.36 -12.35 -8.54
C ILE A 138 -15.61 -12.51 -7.69
N ASP A 139 -15.69 -11.76 -6.60
CA ASP A 139 -16.87 -11.66 -5.75
C ASP A 139 -17.50 -10.26 -5.93
N GLY A 140 -18.55 -10.21 -6.75
CA GLY A 140 -19.25 -8.98 -7.12
C GLY A 140 -18.32 -7.97 -7.82
N ASN A 141 -17.88 -6.96 -7.07
CA ASN A 141 -16.98 -5.90 -7.57
C ASN A 141 -15.59 -5.95 -6.91
N ARG A 142 -15.20 -7.12 -6.37
CA ARG A 142 -13.89 -7.33 -5.75
C ARG A 142 -13.22 -8.56 -6.31
N LEU A 143 -11.90 -8.46 -6.46
CA LEU A 143 -11.03 -9.59 -6.72
C LEU A 143 -10.74 -10.29 -5.39
N VAL A 144 -10.81 -11.61 -5.39
CA VAL A 144 -10.46 -12.48 -4.26
C VAL A 144 -9.27 -13.34 -4.66
N ALA A 145 -8.20 -13.27 -3.88
CA ALA A 145 -7.00 -14.10 -4.05
C ALA A 145 -6.68 -14.80 -2.73
N GLN A 146 -6.15 -16.01 -2.83
CA GLN A 146 -5.77 -16.83 -1.67
C GLN A 146 -4.31 -17.21 -1.80
N GLY A 147 -3.59 -17.17 -0.69
CA GLY A 147 -2.19 -17.54 -0.66
C GLY A 147 -1.74 -17.96 0.73
N ARG A 148 -0.53 -18.52 0.78
CA ARG A 148 0.13 -18.93 2.00
C ARG A 148 1.51 -18.27 2.10
N CYS A 149 1.81 -17.64 3.24
CA CYS A 149 3.16 -17.09 3.48
C CYS A 149 4.18 -18.22 3.62
N ILE A 150 5.32 -18.12 2.92
CA ILE A 150 6.41 -19.09 2.97
C ILE A 150 7.48 -18.58 3.93
N GLU A 151 7.69 -19.28 5.05
CA GLU A 151 8.80 -19.02 5.98
C GLU A 151 10.09 -19.72 5.53
N TRP A 152 11.25 -19.10 5.81
CA TRP A 152 12.56 -19.69 5.56
C TRP A 152 13.07 -20.41 6.81
N PRO A 153 13.68 -21.62 6.71
CA PRO A 153 13.93 -22.39 5.49
C PRO A 153 12.66 -23.04 4.96
N VAL A 154 12.45 -22.95 3.63
CA VAL A 154 11.32 -23.61 2.98
C VAL A 154 11.41 -25.10 3.30
N PRO A 155 10.42 -25.71 3.99
CA PRO A 155 10.46 -27.13 4.26
C PRO A 155 10.47 -27.86 2.91
N GLU A 156 11.48 -28.72 2.69
CA GLU A 156 11.64 -29.54 1.50
C GLU A 156 10.34 -30.35 1.29
N GLY A 157 9.44 -29.88 0.43
CA GLY A 157 8.09 -30.45 0.24
C GLY A 157 6.91 -29.47 0.21
N ALA A 158 7.14 -28.16 0.45
CA ALA A 158 6.06 -27.16 0.40
C ALA A 158 5.34 -27.07 -0.96
N ALA A 159 6.01 -27.39 -2.06
CA ALA A 159 5.40 -27.44 -3.40
C ALA A 159 4.34 -28.57 -3.57
N THR A 160 4.17 -29.45 -2.58
CA THR A 160 3.27 -30.62 -2.65
C THR A 160 2.19 -30.67 -1.58
N VAL A 161 2.08 -29.68 -0.69
CA VAL A 161 1.00 -29.67 0.32
C VAL A 161 -0.23 -28.99 -0.28
N PRO A 162 -1.29 -29.73 -0.70
CA PRO A 162 -2.52 -29.07 -1.10
C PRO A 162 -3.07 -28.29 0.10
N TYR A 163 -3.44 -27.04 -0.17
CA TYR A 163 -4.12 -26.16 0.77
C TYR A 163 -5.28 -26.91 1.45
N ARG A 164 -5.09 -27.27 2.73
CA ARG A 164 -6.12 -27.96 3.50
C ARG A 164 -7.14 -26.89 3.93
N ALA A 165 -8.22 -26.78 3.16
CA ALA A 165 -9.39 -26.02 3.59
C ALA A 165 -9.82 -26.55 4.97
N GLY A 166 -9.65 -25.74 6.01
CA GLY A 166 -10.06 -26.07 7.36
C GLY A 166 -11.57 -26.28 7.42
N SER A 167 -11.96 -27.45 7.95
CA SER A 167 -13.32 -27.90 8.27
C SER A 167 -13.96 -27.13 9.41
#